data_AF-A0A0W0IC01-F1
#
_entry.id   AF-A0A0W0IC01-F1
#
_cell.length_a   1.000
_cell.length_b   1.000
_cell.length_c   1.000
_cell.angle_alpha   90.00
_cell.angle_beta   90.00
_cell.angle_gamma   90.00
#
_symmetry.space_group_name_H-M   'P 1'
#
loop_
_entity.id
_entity.type
_entity.pdbx_description
1 polymer ?
#
loop_
_entity_poly.entity_id
_entity_poly.type
_entity_poly.pdbx_seq_one_letter_code
_entity_poly.pdbx_strand_id
1 'polypeptide(L)' 'MKLAKKNPTISDYNQALKDANVIETAQWRFHQHLGDIRNKCDHSKTDEPTVDEVRDLIDGVAKVIKTVF' A
#
# COMPACT_ATOMS: atom_id res chain seq x y z
N MET A 1 -17.22 5.26 3.18
CA MET A 1 -16.68 4.20 2.30
C MET A 1 -17.26 2.86 2.76
N LYS A 2 -17.87 2.05 1.89
CA LYS A 2 -18.42 0.73 2.26
C LYS A 2 -17.89 -0.33 1.28
N LEU A 3 -17.11 -1.28 1.78
CA LEU A 3 -16.56 -2.38 0.97
C LEU A 3 -17.54 -3.55 0.97
N ALA A 4 -17.80 -4.13 -0.20
CA ALA A 4 -18.72 -5.27 -0.35
C ALA A 4 -18.09 -6.61 0.08
N LYS A 5 -16.76 -6.70 0.06
CA LYS A 5 -16.00 -7.90 0.40
C LYS A 5 -16.01 -8.13 1.91
N LYS A 6 -16.29 -9.36 2.35
CA LYS A 6 -16.32 -9.75 3.76
C LYS A 6 -14.98 -9.54 4.48
N ASN A 7 -13.88 -9.86 3.79
CA ASN A 7 -12.50 -9.72 4.30
C ASN A 7 -11.68 -8.88 3.29
N PRO A 8 -11.76 -7.55 3.35
CA PRO A 8 -11.01 -6.68 2.47
C PRO A 8 -9.50 -6.69 2.77
N THR A 9 -8.71 -6.57 1.72
CA THR A 9 -7.24 -6.47 1.75
C THR A 9 -6.80 -5.01 1.68
N ILE A 10 -5.51 -4.75 1.88
CA ILE A 10 -4.93 -3.40 1.71
C ILE A 10 -5.24 -2.84 0.31
N SER A 11 -5.19 -3.66 -0.74
CA SER A 11 -5.52 -3.21 -2.09
C SER A 11 -6.98 -2.79 -2.24
N ASP A 12 -7.90 -3.48 -1.56
CA ASP A 12 -9.33 -3.14 -1.58
C ASP A 12 -9.56 -1.77 -0.93
N TYR A 13 -8.88 -1.49 0.19
CA TYR A 13 -8.95 -0.18 0.84
C TYR A 13 -8.30 0.93 0.01
N ASN A 14 -7.12 0.67 -0.58
CA ASN A 14 -6.42 1.65 -1.42
C ASN A 14 -7.28 2.04 -2.65
N GLN A 15 -7.91 1.06 -3.30
CA GLN A 15 -8.82 1.31 -4.41
C GLN A 15 -10.00 2.18 -3.99
N ALA A 16 -10.61 1.87 -2.86
CA ALA A 16 -11.78 2.60 -2.42
C ALA A 16 -11.47 4.03 -1.93
N LEU A 17 -10.25 4.31 -1.44
CA LEU A 17 -9.78 5.68 -1.22
C LEU A 17 -9.69 6.46 -2.53
N LYS A 18 -9.14 5.84 -3.59
CA LYS A 18 -9.08 6.44 -4.92
C LYS A 18 -10.48 6.69 -5.50
N ASP A 19 -11.37 5.70 -5.42
CA ASP A 19 -12.74 5.80 -5.97
C ASP A 19 -13.59 6.84 -5.24
N ALA A 20 -13.31 7.07 -3.95
CA ALA A 20 -13.90 8.15 -3.17
C ALA A 20 -13.24 9.52 -3.41
N ASN A 21 -12.26 9.61 -4.31
CA ASN A 21 -11.45 10.80 -4.59
C ASN A 21 -10.74 11.38 -3.35
N VAL A 22 -10.41 10.54 -2.37
CA VAL A 22 -9.63 10.94 -1.18
C VAL A 22 -8.14 11.05 -1.52
N ILE A 23 -7.67 10.19 -2.43
CA ILE A 23 -6.30 10.19 -2.94
C ILE A 23 -6.31 10.22 -4.47
N GLU A 24 -5.30 10.86 -5.05
CA GLU A 24 -5.12 10.89 -6.51
C GLU A 24 -4.45 9.63 -7.05
N THR A 25 -4.47 9.47 -8.37
CA THR A 25 -3.86 8.30 -9.05
C THR A 25 -2.39 8.10 -8.68
N ALA A 26 -1.61 9.18 -8.49
CA ALA A 26 -0.21 9.08 -8.10
C ALA A 26 -0.04 8.48 -6.69
N GLN A 27 -0.84 8.93 -5.73
CA GLN A 27 -0.84 8.38 -4.36
C GLN A 27 -1.31 6.93 -4.35
N TRP A 28 -2.37 6.62 -5.09
CA TRP A 28 -2.86 5.25 -5.23
C TRP A 28 -1.80 4.30 -5.77
N ARG A 29 -1.08 4.68 -6.84
CA ARG A 29 0.04 3.91 -7.40
C ARG A 29 1.19 3.76 -6.40
N PHE A 30 1.52 4.82 -5.67
CA PHE A 30 2.53 4.78 -4.64
C PHE A 30 2.16 3.77 -3.53
N HIS A 31 0.92 3.79 -3.05
CA HIS A 31 0.44 2.83 -2.04
C HIS A 31 0.45 1.38 -2.56
N GLN A 32 0.14 1.15 -3.85
CA GLN A 32 0.27 -0.16 -4.47
C GLN A 32 1.72 -0.66 -4.43
N HIS A 33 2.67 0.18 -4.80
CA HIS A 33 4.09 -0.15 -4.78
C HIS A 33 4.58 -0.53 -3.37
N LEU A 34 4.19 0.22 -2.33
CA LEU A 34 4.50 -0.16 -0.95
C LEU A 34 3.87 -1.51 -0.56
N GLY A 35 2.65 -1.78 -1.04
CA GLY A 35 1.98 -3.07 -0.87
C GLY A 35 2.75 -4.23 -1.51
N ASP A 36 3.33 -4.02 -2.69
CA ASP A 36 4.15 -5.02 -3.38
C ASP A 36 5.44 -5.33 -2.61
N ILE A 37 6.10 -4.31 -2.05
CA ILE A 37 7.27 -4.50 -1.19
C ILE A 37 6.87 -5.28 0.08
N ARG A 38 5.78 -4.89 0.77
CA ARG A 38 5.26 -5.62 1.93
C ARG A 38 4.99 -7.09 1.60
N ASN A 39 4.44 -7.37 0.42
CA ASN A 39 4.17 -8.73 -0.02
C ASN A 39 5.46 -9.53 -0.24
N LYS A 40 6.53 -8.87 -0.70
CA LYS A 40 7.86 -9.47 -0.81
C LYS A 40 8.46 -9.83 0.56
N CYS A 41 8.15 -9.05 1.60
CA CYS A 41 8.58 -9.35 2.98
C CYS A 41 7.83 -10.54 3.63
N ASP A 42 6.57 -10.79 3.25
CA ASP A 42 5.68 -11.71 3.97
C ASP A 42 5.42 -13.03 3.22
N HIS A 43 5.46 -12.98 1.89
CA HIS A 43 5.30 -14.18 1.08
C HIS A 43 6.66 -14.83 0.88
N SER A 44 6.79 -16.08 1.33
CA SER A 44 8.01 -16.90 1.18
C SER A 44 8.24 -17.29 -0.28
N LYS A 45 8.65 -16.29 -1.08
CA LYS A 45 9.14 -16.42 -2.45
C LYS A 45 10.67 -16.50 -2.41
N THR A 46 11.28 -16.96 -3.49
CA THR A 46 12.75 -17.05 -3.61
C THR A 46 13.48 -15.72 -3.48
N ASP A 47 12.79 -14.59 -3.69
CA ASP A 47 13.40 -13.26 -3.71
C ASP A 47 12.98 -12.44 -2.47
N GLU A 48 13.90 -12.33 -1.51
CA GLU A 48 13.77 -11.47 -0.34
C GLU A 48 13.84 -9.97 -0.72
N PRO A 49 13.21 -9.07 0.04
CA PRO A 49 13.33 -7.64 -0.19
C PRO A 49 14.78 -7.16 0.07
N THR A 50 15.24 -6.19 -0.70
CA THR A 50 16.51 -5.53 -0.44
C THR A 50 16.37 -4.59 0.75
N VAL A 51 17.51 -4.21 1.35
CA VAL A 51 17.52 -3.23 2.45
C VAL A 51 16.91 -1.89 2.01
N ASP A 52 17.13 -1.49 0.76
CA ASP A 52 16.59 -0.24 0.23
C ASP A 52 15.08 -0.33 -0.01
N GLU A 53 14.58 -1.46 -0.52
CA GLU A 53 13.13 -1.70 -0.62
C GLU A 53 12.46 -1.63 0.77
N VAL A 54 13.07 -2.23 1.80
CA VAL A 54 12.55 -2.17 3.18
C VAL A 54 12.55 -0.74 3.72
N ARG A 55 13.59 0.06 3.44
CA ARG A 55 13.62 1.49 3.80
C ARG A 55 12.52 2.28 3.08
N ASP A 56 12.37 2.07 1.77
CA ASP A 56 11.32 2.69 0.96
C ASP A 56 9.92 2.36 1.51
N LEU A 57 9.71 1.11 1.97
CA LEU A 57 8.48 0.71 2.63
C LEU A 57 8.23 1.52 3.92
N ILE A 58 9.21 1.58 4.81
CA ILE A 58 9.07 2.24 6.12
C ILE A 58 8.84 3.74 5.95
N ASP A 59 9.70 4.41 5.17
CA ASP A 59 9.63 5.85 4.95
C ASP A 59 8.40 6.23 4.14
N GLY A 60 8.05 5.41 3.14
CA GLY A 60 6.85 5.57 2.34
C GLY A 60 5.58 5.49 3.17
N VAL A 61 5.44 4.47 4.03
CA VAL A 61 4.27 4.34 4.92
C VAL A 61 4.21 5.51 5.91
N ALA A 62 5.34 5.93 6.47
CA ALA A 62 5.40 7.10 7.35
C ALA A 62 4.92 8.38 6.67
N LYS A 63 5.22 8.56 5.37
CA LYS A 63 4.70 9.66 4.56
C LYS A 63 3.19 9.54 4.35
N VAL A 64 2.68 8.36 3.95
CA VAL A 64 1.25 8.13 3.70
C VAL A 64 0.41 8.47 4.94
N ILE A 65 0.82 8.01 6.12
CA ILE A 65 0.10 8.25 7.38
C ILE A 65 0.01 9.76 7.69
N LYS A 66 1.04 10.54 7.37
CA LYS A 66 1.07 11.99 7.62
C LYS A 66 0.27 12.82 6.60
N THR A 67 -0.10 12.24 5.47
CA THR A 67 -0.76 12.97 4.37
C THR A 67 -2.23 12.62 4.20
N VAL A 68 -2.67 11.46 4.72
CA VAL A 68 -4.06 10.98 4.63
C VAL A 68 -4.85 11.31 5.90
N PHE A 69 -4.18 11.59 7.02
CA PHE A 69 -4.79 11.94 8.31
C PHE A 69 -4.38 13.32 8.79
#